data_AF-A0AAU5XY60-F1
#
_entry.id   AF-A0AAU5XY60-F1
#
_cell.length_a   1.000
_cell.length_b   1.000
_cell.length_c   1.000
_cell.angle_alpha   90.00
_cell.angle_beta   90.00
_cell.angle_gamma   90.00
#
_symmetry.space_group_name_H-M   'P 1'
#
loop_
_entity.id
_entity.type
_entity.pdbx_description
1 polymer ?
#
loop_
_entity_poly.entity_id
_entity_poly.type
_entity_poly.pdbx_seq_one_letter_code
_entity_poly.pdbx_strand_id
1 'polypeptide(L)'
;MVVDWALTAVFAALALPCVLRLVRLDYRRLGSPVRHGDLAELLLVVAMVAMVSPVGGPIPAAGWQAVLVLTTGWFAVAWWRGRAGCAHHALSAAAMCYMVTAMPHAGMVHGPWLTMSTMDSRVALPLVAVAAAGYFVVDAAWTGILVVRGPSVSVPAGSGQASRAVCRAVMGAGMGYLLLASAL
;
A
#
# COMPACT_ATOMS: atom_id res chain seq x y z
N MET A 1 -6.73 19.19 -4.21
CA MET A 1 -7.79 18.80 -5.17
C MET A 1 -7.27 18.12 -6.44
N VAL A 2 -6.53 18.80 -7.33
CA VAL A 2 -6.07 18.17 -8.59
C VAL A 2 -5.09 17.02 -8.34
N VAL A 3 -4.14 17.22 -7.41
CA VAL A 3 -3.16 16.21 -7.01
C VAL A 3 -3.85 14.98 -6.42
N ASP A 4 -4.87 15.17 -5.57
CA ASP A 4 -5.62 14.07 -4.94
C ASP A 4 -6.36 13.23 -5.97
N TRP A 5 -7.00 13.87 -6.97
CA TRP A 5 -7.63 13.16 -8.09
C TRP A 5 -6.61 12.39 -8.94
N ALA A 6 -5.44 12.98 -9.20
CA ALA A 6 -4.37 12.31 -9.95
C ALA A 6 -3.85 11.07 -9.20
N LEU A 7 -3.57 11.20 -7.89
CA LEU A 7 -3.13 10.10 -7.05
C LEU A 7 -4.20 9.01 -6.93
N THR A 8 -5.46 9.40 -6.76
CA THR A 8 -6.61 8.48 -6.77
C THR A 8 -6.65 7.68 -8.07
N ALA A 9 -6.54 8.36 -9.21
CA ALA A 9 -6.56 7.70 -10.52
C ALA A 9 -5.39 6.74 -10.70
N VAL A 10 -4.18 7.13 -10.28
CA VAL A 10 -2.99 6.27 -10.33
C VAL A 10 -3.16 5.03 -9.46
N PHE A 11 -3.56 5.18 -8.20
CA PHE A 11 -3.75 4.03 -7.31
C PHE A 11 -4.93 3.14 -7.75
N ALA A 12 -6.03 3.73 -8.24
CA ALA A 12 -7.13 2.96 -8.81
C ALA A 12 -6.68 2.16 -10.03
N ALA A 13 -5.83 2.72 -10.89
CA ALA A 13 -5.25 2.00 -12.02
C ALA A 13 -4.37 0.83 -11.59
N LEU A 14 -3.69 0.90 -10.43
CA LEU A 14 -2.93 -0.23 -9.87
C LEU A 14 -3.81 -1.38 -9.36
N ALA A 15 -5.08 -1.12 -9.04
CA ALA A 15 -6.00 -2.19 -8.62
C ALA A 15 -6.24 -3.17 -9.77
N LEU A 16 -6.24 -2.70 -11.02
CA LEU A 16 -6.46 -3.54 -12.20
C LEU A 16 -5.43 -4.67 -12.33
N PRO A 17 -4.10 -4.44 -12.40
CA PRO A 17 -3.13 -5.52 -12.46
C PRO A 17 -3.20 -6.43 -11.22
N CYS A 18 -3.50 -5.91 -10.03
CA CYS A 18 -3.67 -6.73 -8.82
C CYS A 18 -4.85 -7.70 -8.94
N VAL A 19 -6.02 -7.23 -9.39
CA VAL A 19 -7.20 -8.06 -9.65
C VAL A 19 -6.94 -9.07 -10.76
N LEU A 20 -6.30 -8.64 -11.86
CA LEU A 20 -5.95 -9.53 -12.96
C LEU A 20 -5.02 -10.65 -12.51
N ARG A 21 -4.02 -10.36 -11.66
CA ARG A 21 -3.17 -11.41 -11.05
C ARG A 21 -4.02 -12.37 -10.21
N LEU A 22 -4.93 -11.84 -9.38
CA LEU A 22 -5.74 -12.67 -8.48
C LEU A 22 -6.72 -13.59 -9.22
N VAL A 23 -7.19 -13.19 -10.41
CA VAL A 23 -8.16 -13.97 -11.21
C VAL A 23 -7.49 -14.87 -12.24
N ARG A 24 -6.36 -14.45 -12.83
CA ARG A 24 -5.75 -15.15 -13.97
C ARG A 24 -4.59 -16.08 -13.61
N LEU A 25 -3.92 -15.88 -12.46
CA LEU A 25 -2.78 -16.72 -12.08
C LEU A 25 -3.23 -18.04 -11.46
N ASP A 26 -2.53 -19.13 -11.81
CA ASP A 26 -2.77 -20.45 -11.23
C ASP A 26 -2.09 -20.59 -9.85
N TYR A 27 -2.82 -20.22 -8.80
CA TYR A 27 -2.35 -20.33 -7.42
C TYR A 27 -2.25 -21.77 -6.91
N ARG A 28 -2.78 -22.78 -7.63
CA ARG A 28 -2.52 -24.18 -7.27
C ARG A 28 -1.05 -24.53 -7.52
N ARG A 29 -0.46 -23.98 -8.58
CA ARG A 29 0.97 -24.13 -8.90
C ARG A 29 1.84 -23.14 -8.14
N LEU A 30 1.41 -21.89 -8.00
CA LEU A 30 2.21 -20.83 -7.35
C LEU A 30 2.17 -20.90 -5.81
N GLY A 31 1.15 -21.52 -5.24
CA GLY A 31 0.99 -21.71 -3.79
C GLY A 31 0.23 -20.58 -3.08
N SER A 32 -0.29 -20.91 -1.90
CA SER A 32 -1.07 -19.99 -1.06
C SER A 32 -0.28 -18.75 -0.56
N PRO A 33 1.04 -18.80 -0.28
CA PRO A 33 1.77 -17.61 0.14
C PRO A 33 1.78 -16.52 -0.93
N VAL A 34 1.88 -16.91 -2.20
CA VAL A 34 1.85 -15.98 -3.34
C VAL A 34 0.47 -15.32 -3.46
N ARG A 35 -0.61 -16.10 -3.32
CA ARG A 35 -1.98 -15.57 -3.29
C ARG A 35 -2.20 -14.57 -2.16
N HIS A 36 -1.68 -14.86 -0.97
CA HIS A 36 -1.79 -13.94 0.16
C HIS A 36 -1.04 -12.63 -0.09
N GLY A 37 0.14 -12.69 -0.72
CA GLY A 37 0.87 -11.49 -1.14
C GLY A 37 0.09 -10.65 -2.15
N ASP A 38 -0.47 -11.27 -3.20
CA ASP A 38 -1.28 -10.56 -4.20
C ASP A 38 -2.57 -9.96 -3.60
N LEU A 39 -3.20 -10.66 -2.65
CA LEU A 39 -4.36 -10.15 -1.92
C LEU A 39 -3.98 -8.96 -1.03
N ALA A 40 -2.84 -9.04 -0.34
CA ALA A 40 -2.35 -7.95 0.50
C ALA A 40 -2.02 -6.71 -0.33
N GLU A 41 -1.38 -6.90 -1.49
CA GLU A 41 -1.09 -5.80 -2.41
C GLU A 41 -2.37 -5.13 -2.89
N LEU A 42 -3.39 -5.90 -3.31
CA LEU A 42 -4.69 -5.36 -3.68
C LEU A 42 -5.33 -4.57 -2.51
N LEU A 43 -5.34 -5.15 -1.31
CA LEU A 43 -5.91 -4.52 -0.12
C LEU A 43 -5.21 -3.20 0.21
N LEU A 44 -3.88 -3.16 0.14
CA LEU A 44 -3.09 -1.96 0.38
C LEU A 44 -3.34 -0.92 -0.71
N VAL A 45 -3.46 -1.30 -1.99
CA VAL A 45 -3.85 -0.37 -3.07
C VAL A 45 -5.23 0.24 -2.80
N VAL A 46 -6.22 -0.56 -2.41
CA VAL A 46 -7.57 -0.03 -2.11
C VAL A 46 -7.52 0.90 -0.89
N ALA A 47 -6.71 0.58 0.12
CA ALA A 47 -6.50 1.47 1.25
C ALA A 47 -5.84 2.79 0.80
N MET A 48 -4.87 2.76 -0.12
CA MET A 48 -4.23 3.97 -0.65
C MET A 48 -5.26 4.83 -1.40
N VAL A 49 -6.11 4.21 -2.22
CA VAL A 49 -7.24 4.91 -2.89
C VAL A 49 -8.16 5.56 -1.86
N ALA A 50 -8.55 4.83 -0.81
CA ALA A 50 -9.43 5.36 0.22
C ALA A 50 -8.82 6.53 1.00
N MET A 51 -7.50 6.57 1.15
CA MET A 51 -6.77 7.65 1.82
C MET A 51 -6.68 8.93 1.00
N VAL A 52 -6.67 8.85 -0.33
CA VAL A 52 -6.48 10.03 -1.21
C VAL A 52 -7.72 10.42 -2.00
N SER A 53 -8.74 9.56 -2.05
CA SER A 53 -10.00 9.80 -2.76
C SER A 53 -10.69 11.03 -2.20
N PRO A 54 -10.96 12.07 -3.02
CA PRO A 54 -11.73 13.23 -2.60
C PRO A 54 -13.18 12.90 -2.22
N VAL A 55 -13.69 11.77 -2.72
CA VAL A 55 -15.03 11.25 -2.41
C VAL A 55 -15.00 10.42 -1.12
N GLY A 56 -13.81 10.14 -0.59
CA GLY A 56 -13.63 9.25 0.54
C GLY A 56 -13.62 7.77 0.18
N GLY A 57 -13.67 6.92 1.22
CA GLY A 57 -13.73 5.48 1.10
C GLY A 57 -15.08 4.91 1.58
N PRO A 58 -15.50 3.73 1.05
CA PRO A 58 -16.77 3.12 1.45
C PRO A 58 -16.79 2.61 2.91
N ILE A 59 -15.62 2.52 3.54
CA ILE A 59 -15.42 1.99 4.90
C ILE A 59 -14.96 3.16 5.80
N PRO A 60 -15.55 3.32 7.00
CA PRO A 60 -15.08 4.29 8.00
C PRO A 60 -13.61 4.08 8.39
N ALA A 61 -12.97 5.12 8.91
CA ALA A 61 -11.59 5.06 9.38
C ALA A 61 -11.34 3.87 10.32
N ALA A 62 -12.25 3.59 11.27
CA ALA A 62 -12.15 2.46 12.18
C ALA A 62 -12.14 1.09 11.47
N GLY A 63 -12.90 0.94 10.39
CA GLY A 63 -12.90 -0.30 9.61
C GLY A 63 -11.58 -0.52 8.88
N TRP A 64 -11.00 0.55 8.32
CA TRP A 64 -9.66 0.50 7.73
C TRP A 64 -8.56 0.26 8.75
N GLN A 65 -8.63 0.86 9.93
CA GLN A 65 -7.72 0.58 11.04
C GLN A 65 -7.75 -0.91 11.41
N ALA A 66 -8.94 -1.50 11.57
CA ALA A 66 -9.08 -2.92 11.87
C ALA A 66 -8.44 -3.81 10.78
N VAL A 67 -8.74 -3.53 9.52
CA VAL A 67 -8.19 -4.27 8.37
C VAL A 67 -6.66 -4.14 8.31
N LEU A 68 -6.12 -2.94 8.53
CA LEU A 68 -4.67 -2.69 8.49
C LEU A 68 -3.95 -3.30 9.69
N VAL A 69 -4.53 -3.28 10.90
CA VAL A 69 -3.99 -3.96 12.09
C VAL A 69 -3.94 -5.47 11.87
N LEU A 70 -5.03 -6.07 11.36
CA LEU A 70 -5.07 -7.50 11.06
C LEU A 70 -4.03 -7.88 9.99
N THR A 71 -3.92 -7.07 8.95
CA THR A 71 -2.93 -7.28 7.87
C THR A 71 -1.51 -7.18 8.44
N THR A 72 -1.22 -6.14 9.23
CA THR A 72 0.07 -5.94 9.90
C THR A 72 0.41 -7.15 10.77
N GLY A 73 -0.50 -7.55 11.66
CA GLY A 73 -0.30 -8.66 12.59
C GLY A 73 -0.08 -10.00 11.87
N TRP A 74 -0.90 -10.32 10.87
CA TRP A 74 -0.76 -11.55 10.11
C TRP A 74 0.59 -11.63 9.39
N PHE A 75 0.98 -10.59 8.67
CA PHE A 75 2.24 -10.57 7.93
C PHE A 75 3.46 -10.45 8.85
N ALA A 76 3.35 -9.78 10.00
CA ALA A 76 4.40 -9.76 11.02
C ALA A 76 4.62 -11.15 11.61
N VAL A 77 3.57 -11.87 11.97
CA VAL A 77 3.65 -13.26 12.47
C VAL A 77 4.20 -14.19 11.38
N ALA A 78 3.76 -14.03 10.13
CA ALA A 78 4.28 -14.80 9.01
C ALA A 78 5.78 -14.56 8.77
N TRP A 79 6.22 -13.31 8.86
CA TRP A 79 7.63 -12.93 8.76
C TRP A 79 8.45 -13.50 9.92
N TRP A 80 7.96 -13.39 11.16
CA TRP A 80 8.58 -13.96 12.35
C TRP A 80 8.76 -15.49 12.23
N ARG A 81 7.81 -16.16 11.57
CA ARG A 81 7.87 -17.59 11.24
C ARG A 81 8.77 -17.94 10.04
N GLY A 82 9.55 -16.99 9.54
CA GLY A 82 10.53 -17.20 8.46
C GLY A 82 9.97 -17.13 7.04
N ARG A 83 8.73 -16.65 6.83
CA ARG A 83 8.19 -16.49 5.47
C ARG A 83 8.78 -15.25 4.80
N ALA A 84 9.53 -15.46 3.72
CA ALA A 84 10.07 -14.38 2.90
C ALA A 84 8.97 -13.50 2.28
N GLY A 85 9.28 -12.22 2.06
CA GLY A 85 8.37 -11.25 1.43
C GLY A 85 7.25 -10.70 2.33
N CYS A 86 7.03 -11.26 3.52
CA CYS A 86 5.95 -10.82 4.42
C CYS A 86 6.26 -9.50 5.14
N ALA A 87 7.54 -9.23 5.44
CA ALA A 87 7.96 -8.04 6.19
C ALA A 87 7.51 -6.73 5.51
N HIS A 88 7.63 -6.66 4.18
CA HIS A 88 7.21 -5.49 3.42
C HIS A 88 5.71 -5.22 3.57
N HIS A 89 4.86 -6.24 3.39
CA HIS A 89 3.41 -6.08 3.58
C HIS A 89 3.04 -5.68 5.02
N ALA A 90 3.73 -6.25 6.02
CA ALA A 90 3.54 -5.87 7.42
C ALA A 90 3.88 -4.39 7.64
N LEU A 91 5.04 -3.94 7.15
CA LEU A 91 5.50 -2.56 7.29
C LEU A 91 4.60 -1.58 6.52
N SER A 92 4.19 -1.91 5.30
CA SER A 92 3.22 -1.13 4.50
C SER A 92 1.89 -0.97 5.23
N ALA A 93 1.32 -2.07 5.73
CA ALA A 93 0.08 -2.01 6.49
C ALA A 93 0.22 -1.18 7.78
N ALA A 94 1.35 -1.30 8.48
CA ALA A 94 1.62 -0.54 9.69
C ALA A 94 1.76 0.96 9.40
N ALA A 95 2.50 1.34 8.36
CA ALA A 95 2.67 2.73 7.95
C ALA A 95 1.35 3.38 7.53
N MET A 96 0.53 2.65 6.78
CA MET A 96 -0.82 3.08 6.41
C MET A 96 -1.72 3.20 7.65
N CYS A 97 -1.66 2.26 8.58
CA CYS A 97 -2.39 2.34 9.85
C CYS A 97 -1.97 3.57 10.64
N TYR A 98 -0.66 3.84 10.71
CA TYR A 98 -0.12 5.01 11.36
C TYR A 98 -0.71 6.29 10.76
N MET A 99 -0.72 6.46 9.43
CA MET A 99 -1.33 7.65 8.81
C MET A 99 -2.81 7.81 9.19
N VAL A 100 -3.61 6.75 9.15
CA VAL A 100 -5.05 6.82 9.50
C VAL A 100 -5.26 7.15 10.97
N THR A 101 -4.37 6.70 11.86
CA THR A 101 -4.49 6.90 13.31
C THR A 101 -3.91 8.24 13.78
N ALA A 102 -2.84 8.70 13.16
CA ALA A 102 -2.03 9.82 13.64
C ALA A 102 -2.32 11.15 12.92
N MET A 103 -3.19 11.15 11.90
CA MET A 103 -3.66 12.39 11.27
C MET A 103 -4.77 13.06 12.11
N PRO A 104 -4.61 14.34 12.48
CA PRO A 104 -5.65 15.11 13.13
C PRO A 104 -6.92 15.19 12.28
N HIS A 105 -8.06 14.76 12.83
CA HIS A 105 -9.36 14.93 12.18
C HIS A 105 -9.89 16.33 12.53
N ALA A 106 -9.36 17.36 11.86
CA ALA A 106 -9.78 18.74 12.08
C ALA A 106 -11.20 18.96 11.53
N GLY A 107 -12.20 18.91 12.42
CA GLY A 107 -13.58 19.26 12.13
C GLY A 107 -14.39 18.09 11.55
N MET A 108 -15.27 17.52 12.38
CA MET A 108 -16.37 16.64 11.93
C MET A 108 -17.44 17.46 11.19
N VAL A 109 -17.08 18.08 10.05
CA VAL A 109 -18.02 18.86 9.21
C VAL A 109 -18.67 17.97 8.14
N HIS A 110 -18.14 16.76 7.94
CA HIS A 110 -18.76 15.73 7.11
C HIS A 110 -19.19 14.58 8.04
N GLY A 111 -20.42 14.10 7.85
CA GLY A 111 -21.09 13.16 8.76
C GLY A 111 -20.33 11.84 8.99
N PRO A 112 -20.90 10.89 9.75
CA PRO A 112 -20.22 9.69 10.27
C PRO A 112 -19.64 8.73 9.22
N TRP A 113 -19.77 9.04 7.93
CA TRP A 113 -19.35 8.23 6.81
C TRP A 113 -18.58 9.09 5.80
N LEU A 114 -17.50 8.50 5.27
CA LEU A 114 -16.76 8.82 4.04
C LEU A 114 -15.40 9.53 4.16
N THR A 115 -15.16 10.50 5.04
CA THR A 115 -13.83 11.16 5.05
C THR A 115 -12.83 10.42 5.92
N MET A 116 -11.98 9.60 5.28
CA MET A 116 -10.64 9.37 5.82
C MET A 116 -9.91 10.72 5.82
N SER A 117 -9.34 11.08 6.97
CA SER A 117 -8.53 12.28 7.25
C SER A 117 -7.98 12.96 5.99
N THR A 118 -8.39 14.21 5.74
CA THR A 118 -7.74 15.01 4.70
C THR A 118 -6.27 15.21 5.10
N MET A 119 -5.35 15.05 4.14
CA MET A 119 -3.90 15.23 4.38
C MET A 119 -3.50 16.67 4.69
N ASP A 120 -4.47 17.56 4.95
CA ASP A 120 -4.25 18.95 5.31
C ASP A 120 -3.67 19.13 6.72
N SER A 121 -3.50 18.02 7.46
CA SER A 121 -3.05 18.00 8.84
C SER A 121 -1.75 17.19 8.99
N ARG A 122 -0.81 17.76 9.76
CA ARG A 122 0.47 17.12 10.07
C ARG A 122 0.26 15.92 10.99
N VAL A 123 0.94 14.82 10.72
CA VAL A 123 0.91 13.63 11.58
C VAL A 123 1.58 13.88 12.94
N ALA A 124 1.10 13.19 13.97
CA ALA A 124 1.56 13.36 15.35
C ALA A 124 3.06 13.07 15.58
N LEU A 125 3.66 12.15 14.82
CA LEU A 125 5.07 11.75 14.92
C LEU A 125 5.78 11.88 13.56
N PRO A 126 6.14 13.10 13.11
CA PRO A 126 6.68 13.34 11.77
C PRO A 126 8.00 12.59 11.51
N LEU A 127 8.83 12.37 12.53
CA LEU A 127 10.07 11.59 12.39
C LEU A 127 9.81 10.13 11.96
N VAL A 128 8.75 9.51 12.48
CA VAL A 128 8.35 8.14 12.08
C VAL A 128 7.90 8.14 10.63
N ALA A 129 7.15 9.16 10.21
CA ALA A 129 6.73 9.31 8.82
C ALA A 129 7.90 9.51 7.87
N VAL A 130 8.88 10.37 8.21
CA VAL A 130 10.08 10.58 7.39
C VAL A 130 10.92 9.31 7.28
N ALA A 131 11.11 8.57 8.38
CA ALA A 131 11.84 7.31 8.36
C ALA A 131 11.14 6.25 7.47
N ALA A 132 9.82 6.11 7.60
CA ALA A 132 9.03 5.22 6.77
C ALA A 132 9.04 5.67 5.29
N ALA A 133 8.95 6.98 5.03
CA ALA A 133 9.04 7.53 3.68
C ALA A 133 10.39 7.18 3.03
N GLY A 134 11.49 7.33 3.77
CA GLY A 134 12.83 6.94 3.33
C GLY A 134 12.90 5.46 2.95
N TYR A 135 12.34 4.57 3.77
CA TYR A 135 12.24 3.15 3.45
C TYR A 135 11.49 2.91 2.13
N PHE A 136 10.31 3.51 1.96
CA PHE A 136 9.48 3.30 0.77
C PHE A 136 10.10 3.87 -0.50
N VAL A 137 10.78 5.03 -0.42
CA VAL A 137 11.49 5.64 -1.55
C VAL A 137 12.66 4.76 -1.98
N VAL A 138 13.46 4.26 -1.03
CA VAL A 138 14.58 3.36 -1.32
C VAL A 138 14.09 2.03 -1.90
N ASP A 139 13.05 1.44 -1.33
CA ASP A 139 12.44 0.21 -1.82
C ASP A 139 11.88 0.38 -3.25
N ALA A 140 11.19 1.49 -3.50
CA ALA A 140 10.64 1.81 -4.82
C ALA A 140 11.73 2.03 -5.87
N ALA A 141 12.79 2.79 -5.53
CA ALA A 141 13.91 3.03 -6.42
C ALA A 141 14.65 1.72 -6.73
N TRP A 142 14.94 0.91 -5.72
CA TRP A 142 15.60 -0.38 -5.89
C TRP A 142 14.77 -1.33 -6.75
N THR A 143 13.48 -1.45 -6.46
CA THR A 143 12.56 -2.30 -7.23
C THR A 143 12.42 -1.79 -8.67
N GLY A 144 12.33 -0.48 -8.88
CA GLY A 144 12.29 0.13 -10.21
C GLY A 144 13.55 -0.14 -11.03
N ILE A 145 14.74 -0.04 -10.42
CA ILE A 145 16.00 -0.38 -11.07
C ILE A 145 16.02 -1.85 -11.50
N LEU A 146 15.57 -2.76 -10.63
CA LEU A 146 15.49 -4.19 -10.96
C LEU A 146 14.49 -4.48 -12.09
N VAL A 147 13.38 -3.75 -12.16
CA VAL A 147 12.42 -3.85 -13.28
C VAL A 147 13.07 -3.43 -14.59
N VAL A 148 13.78 -2.30 -14.61
CA VAL A 148 14.42 -1.75 -15.82
C VAL A 148 15.58 -2.64 -16.29
N ARG A 149 16.38 -3.17 -15.36
CA ARG A 149 17.51 -4.05 -15.69
C ARG A 149 17.07 -5.42 -16.18
N GLY A 150 15.84 -5.82 -15.92
CA GLY A 150 15.33 -7.15 -16.23
C GLY A 150 15.93 -8.23 -15.32
N PRO A 151 15.30 -9.41 -15.25
CA PRO A 151 15.81 -10.49 -14.42
C PRO A 151 17.06 -11.10 -15.07
N SER A 152 18.11 -11.34 -14.26
CA SER A 152 19.32 -12.05 -14.70
C SER A 152 19.08 -13.55 -14.93
N VAL A 153 17.96 -14.08 -14.46
CA VAL A 153 17.53 -15.47 -14.58
C VAL A 153 16.19 -15.50 -15.31
N SER A 154 16.00 -16.42 -16.26
CA SER A 154 14.74 -16.59 -16.97
C SER A 154 13.60 -16.93 -16.00
N VAL A 155 12.72 -15.96 -15.77
CA VAL A 155 11.50 -16.17 -14.99
C VAL A 155 10.42 -16.72 -15.92
N PRO A 156 9.66 -17.77 -15.52
CA PRO A 156 8.58 -18.30 -16.33
C PRO A 156 7.62 -17.20 -16.80
N ALA A 157 7.32 -17.20 -18.10
CA ALA A 157 6.29 -16.36 -18.68
C ALA A 157 4.97 -16.62 -17.94
N GLY A 158 4.31 -15.54 -17.49
CA GLY A 158 3.05 -15.65 -16.74
C GLY A 158 3.18 -15.82 -15.22
N SER A 159 4.38 -15.74 -14.63
CA SER A 159 4.56 -15.76 -13.16
C SER A 159 3.97 -14.55 -12.42
N GLY A 160 3.64 -13.47 -13.14
CA GLY A 160 3.19 -12.20 -12.57
C GLY A 160 4.30 -11.35 -11.93
N GLN A 161 5.56 -11.78 -11.98
CA GLN A 161 6.66 -11.13 -11.25
C GLN A 161 6.91 -9.68 -11.68
N ALA A 162 6.93 -9.41 -12.99
CA ALA A 162 7.10 -8.05 -13.51
C ALA A 162 5.95 -7.12 -13.06
N SER A 163 4.72 -7.63 -13.08
CA SER A 163 3.55 -6.88 -12.62
C SER A 163 3.64 -6.54 -11.14
N ARG A 164 4.03 -7.48 -10.28
CA ARG A 164 4.25 -7.22 -8.85
C ARG A 164 5.37 -6.21 -8.62
N ALA A 165 6.47 -6.31 -9.34
CA ALA A 165 7.59 -5.40 -9.19
C ALA A 165 7.23 -3.96 -9.59
N VAL A 166 6.50 -3.79 -10.71
CA VAL A 166 5.97 -2.47 -11.12
C VAL A 166 5.00 -1.93 -10.08
N CYS A 167 4.01 -2.73 -9.65
CA CYS A 167 3.03 -2.28 -8.68
C CYS A 167 3.70 -1.92 -7.34
N ARG A 168 4.63 -2.74 -6.84
CA ARG A 168 5.43 -2.44 -5.64
C ARG A 168 6.21 -1.14 -5.77
N ALA A 169 6.86 -0.90 -6.91
CA ALA A 169 7.60 0.34 -7.13
C ALA A 169 6.67 1.57 -7.09
N VAL A 170 5.52 1.51 -7.78
CA VAL A 170 4.57 2.63 -7.81
C VAL A 170 3.89 2.83 -6.45
N MET A 171 3.48 1.76 -5.78
CA MET A 171 2.91 1.82 -4.42
C MET A 171 3.91 2.37 -3.41
N GLY A 172 5.17 1.92 -3.47
CA GLY A 172 6.24 2.41 -2.61
C GLY A 172 6.49 3.91 -2.85
N ALA A 173 6.60 4.35 -4.10
CA ALA A 173 6.75 5.76 -4.42
C ALA A 173 5.55 6.59 -3.91
N GLY A 174 4.33 6.08 -4.12
CA GLY A 174 3.11 6.68 -3.62
C GLY A 174 3.09 6.81 -2.10
N MET A 175 3.38 5.73 -1.37
CA MET A 175 3.43 5.78 0.09
C MET A 175 4.55 6.69 0.61
N GLY A 176 5.72 6.67 -0.02
CA GLY A 176 6.81 7.58 0.32
C GLY A 176 6.40 9.04 0.19
N TYR A 177 5.74 9.39 -0.92
CA TYR A 177 5.18 10.72 -1.13
C TYR A 177 4.15 11.09 -0.06
N LEU A 178 3.18 10.22 0.21
CA LEU A 178 2.10 10.47 1.19
C LEU A 178 2.65 10.68 2.61
N LEU A 179 3.61 9.86 3.02
CA LEU A 179 4.27 9.99 4.33
C LEU A 179 5.11 11.27 4.43
N LEU A 180 5.83 11.65 3.37
CA LEU A 180 6.62 12.88 3.38
C LEU A 180 5.72 14.12 3.36
N ALA A 181 4.69 14.12 2.52
CA ALA A 181 3.73 15.21 2.40
C ALA A 181 2.98 15.45 3.73
N SER A 182 2.68 14.39 4.48
CA SER A 182 1.99 14.49 5.78
C SER A 182 2.92 14.84 6.95
N ALA A 183 4.24 14.75 6.76
CA ALA A 183 5.24 15.08 7.78
C ALA A 183 5.71 16.54 7.75
N LEU A 184 5.55 17.22 6.60
CA LEU A 184 6.03 18.59 6.33
C LEU A 184 4.91 19.62 6.53
#